data_AF-A0A553K0J8-F1
#
_entry.id   AF-A0A553K0J8-F1
#
_cell.length_a   1.000
_cell.length_b   1.000
_cell.length_c   1.000
_cell.angle_alpha   90.00
_cell.angle_beta   90.00
_cell.angle_gamma   90.00
#
_symmetry.space_group_name_H-M   'P 1'
#
loop_
_entity.id
_entity.type
_entity.pdbx_description
1 polymer ?
#
loop_
_entity_poly.entity_id
_entity_poly.type
_entity_poly.pdbx_seq_one_letter_code
_entity_poly.pdbx_strand_id
1 'polypeptide(L)'
;MARTAQLSGARLPLRARSTRYLPMALFWQVVVVVALLFAVQRTATGLVVAGAVVLLAMLLTLPVNGRSLFSTLRVRAAYSSRRRNLVAEPDQPAALVPLGQWLPHLHVTETRNVYGGEIGVVGDGESWSGLLEISSDDNLISDRGSELDLEVLGALISQDDVVFAGIQVVTLTVPGPTQAMITPGSPALQSYLEIVGEESTPPAVRRTWVALRLDPRLCLEAVARRGSGQVGVFATLRFGLHRAQATLKRQGVSAEALDPIAISEVLGLTSGASDDAPEERTRETWRQWACDGLVHETRAIRSFGSDPTAAYQALLDSVAQSPAMMVLTSFTVSPGQPAAGAIRHVSHNEEQAAAADEELVAEMGSRFSFGPLGGTQVPGLLATIPLGRQVDS
;
A
#
# COMPACT_ATOMS: atom_id res chain seq x y z
N MET A 1 25.51 -0.74 44.37
CA MET A 1 24.19 -0.09 44.32
C MET A 1 23.93 0.38 42.89
N ALA A 2 23.31 -0.48 42.08
CA ALA A 2 23.00 -0.21 40.68
C ALA A 2 21.71 0.62 40.60
N ARG A 3 21.76 1.77 39.94
CA ARG A 3 20.58 2.58 39.60
C ARG A 3 19.95 1.99 38.34
N THR A 4 18.80 1.36 38.51
CA THR A 4 17.88 0.95 37.46
C THR A 4 17.37 2.20 36.74
N ALA A 5 17.81 2.41 35.50
CA ALA A 5 17.24 3.43 34.63
C ALA A 5 15.90 2.92 34.10
N GLN A 6 14.80 3.52 34.58
CA GLN A 6 13.45 3.32 34.06
C GLN A 6 13.42 3.71 32.58
N LEU A 7 13.18 2.73 31.71
CA LEU A 7 12.83 2.93 30.31
C LEU A 7 11.47 3.64 30.27
N SER A 8 11.50 4.96 30.06
CA SER A 8 10.30 5.74 29.77
C SER A 8 9.75 5.29 28.42
N GLY A 9 8.66 4.53 28.44
CA GLY A 9 7.94 4.12 27.24
C GLY A 9 7.60 5.35 26.40
N ALA A 10 8.21 5.45 25.22
CA ALA A 10 7.87 6.44 24.22
C ALA A 10 6.46 6.11 23.70
N ARG A 11 5.44 6.64 24.38
CA ARG A 11 4.08 6.65 23.85
C ARG A 11 4.08 7.53 22.61
N LEU A 12 3.69 6.95 21.48
CA LEU A 12 3.37 7.67 20.25
C LEU A 12 2.56 8.93 20.61
N PRO A 13 2.95 10.13 20.16
CA PRO A 13 2.16 11.33 20.43
C PRO A 13 0.79 11.12 19.80
N LEU A 14 -0.20 10.84 20.65
CA LEU A 14 -1.61 10.92 20.30
C LEU A 14 -1.86 12.38 19.94
N ARG A 15 -1.70 12.70 18.65
CA ARG A 15 -2.11 13.98 18.09
C ARG A 15 -3.58 14.13 18.48
N ALA A 16 -3.88 15.13 19.30
CA ALA A 16 -5.23 15.38 19.79
C ALA A 16 -6.21 15.32 18.62
N ARG A 17 -7.17 14.37 18.68
CA ARG A 17 -8.24 14.16 17.66
C ARG A 17 -8.95 15.46 17.24
N SER A 18 -8.87 16.50 18.06
CA SER A 18 -9.50 17.82 17.89
C SER A 18 -8.92 18.67 16.74
N THR A 19 -7.64 18.56 16.37
CA THR A 19 -7.06 19.51 15.38
C THR A 19 -7.38 19.18 13.92
N ARG A 20 -7.91 17.98 13.62
CA ARG A 20 -8.26 17.58 12.25
C ARG A 20 -9.42 18.39 11.67
N TYR A 21 -10.32 18.90 12.52
CA TYR A 21 -11.51 19.64 12.08
C TYR A 21 -11.34 21.16 12.21
N LEU A 22 -10.25 21.65 12.81
CA LEU A 22 -9.97 23.08 12.95
C LEU A 22 -10.01 23.87 11.62
N PRO A 23 -9.38 23.42 10.52
CA PRO A 23 -9.46 24.14 9.26
C PRO A 23 -10.88 24.11 8.67
N MET A 24 -11.62 23.02 8.85
CA MET A 24 -13.01 22.89 8.40
C MET A 24 -13.94 23.81 9.21
N ALA A 25 -13.76 23.90 10.52
CA ALA A 25 -14.52 24.79 11.40
C ALA A 25 -14.25 26.27 11.06
N LEU A 26 -12.99 26.63 10.82
CA LEU A 26 -12.61 27.98 10.38
C LEU A 26 -13.22 28.32 9.01
N PHE A 27 -13.19 27.38 8.06
CA PHE A 27 -13.83 27.55 6.76
C PHE A 27 -15.33 27.84 6.91
N TRP A 28 -16.05 27.04 7.70
CA TRP A 28 -17.48 27.26 7.94
C TRP A 28 -17.78 28.56 8.70
N GLN A 29 -16.93 28.98 9.64
CA GLN A 29 -17.07 30.29 10.29
C GLN A 29 -16.98 31.43 9.26
N VAL A 30 -16.01 31.39 8.35
CA VAL A 30 -15.88 32.41 7.29
C VAL A 30 -17.11 32.40 6.38
N VAL A 31 -17.57 31.22 5.95
CA VAL A 31 -18.77 31.08 5.11
C VAL A 31 -20.00 31.68 5.80
N VAL A 32 -20.21 31.40 7.08
CA VAL A 32 -21.35 31.93 7.85
C VAL A 32 -21.26 33.45 7.96
N VAL A 33 -20.08 34.01 8.24
CA VAL A 33 -19.88 35.46 8.32
C VAL A 33 -20.17 36.12 6.98
N VAL A 34 -19.66 35.57 5.87
CA VAL A 34 -19.90 36.10 4.52
C VAL A 34 -21.38 36.01 4.15
N ALA A 35 -22.04 34.87 4.41
CA ALA A 35 -23.47 34.70 4.16
C ALA A 35 -24.32 35.69 4.97
N LEU A 36 -23.97 35.92 6.25
CA LEU A 36 -24.65 36.90 7.11
C LEU A 36 -24.45 38.33 6.58
N LEU A 37 -23.24 38.70 6.14
CA LEU A 37 -22.97 40.03 5.58
C LEU A 37 -23.85 40.33 4.35
N PHE A 38 -24.09 39.34 3.49
CA PHE A 38 -24.99 39.49 2.34
C PHE A 38 -26.48 39.44 2.73
N ALA A 39 -26.84 38.62 3.72
CA ALA A 39 -28.23 38.52 4.20
C ALA A 39 -28.70 39.79 4.94
N VAL A 40 -27.81 40.46 5.67
CA VAL A 40 -28.12 41.71 6.41
C VAL A 40 -28.53 42.85 5.48
N GLN A 41 -28.09 42.84 4.22
CA GLN A 41 -28.45 43.87 3.24
C GLN A 41 -29.93 43.81 2.83
N ARG A 42 -30.65 42.71 3.14
CA ARG A 42 -32.09 42.49 2.85
C ARG A 42 -32.53 42.78 1.41
N THR A 43 -31.60 42.79 0.47
CA THR A 43 -31.89 42.87 -0.97
C THR A 43 -32.16 41.46 -1.50
N ALA A 44 -33.01 41.36 -2.52
CA ALA A 44 -33.27 40.07 -3.19
C ALA A 44 -31.97 39.44 -3.72
N THR A 45 -31.07 40.25 -4.27
CA THR A 45 -29.74 39.82 -4.74
C THR A 45 -28.83 39.36 -3.61
N GLY A 46 -28.83 40.04 -2.46
CA GLY A 46 -28.03 39.64 -1.28
C GLY A 46 -28.44 38.27 -0.73
N LEU A 47 -29.74 37.98 -0.69
CA LEU A 47 -30.23 36.66 -0.28
C LEU A 47 -29.85 35.55 -1.26
N VAL A 48 -29.92 35.81 -2.58
CA VAL A 48 -29.49 34.84 -3.61
C VAL A 48 -27.99 34.54 -3.50
N VAL A 49 -27.16 35.57 -3.33
CA VAL A 49 -25.71 35.41 -3.18
C VAL A 49 -25.37 34.68 -1.88
N ALA A 50 -26.01 35.02 -0.75
CA ALA A 50 -25.81 34.31 0.51
C ALA A 50 -26.17 32.81 0.38
N GLY A 51 -27.31 32.50 -0.26
CA GLY A 51 -27.70 31.14 -0.55
C GLY A 51 -26.70 30.39 -1.44
N ALA A 52 -26.21 31.04 -2.50
CA ALA A 52 -25.20 30.46 -3.39
C ALA A 52 -23.87 30.18 -2.69
N VAL A 53 -23.42 31.07 -1.79
CA VAL A 53 -22.19 30.89 -1.01
C VAL A 53 -22.32 29.70 -0.04
N VAL A 54 -23.45 29.58 0.67
CA VAL A 54 -23.70 28.43 1.55
C VAL A 54 -23.80 27.13 0.76
N LEU A 55 -24.50 27.13 -0.38
CA LEU A 55 -24.63 25.96 -1.23
C LEU A 55 -23.27 25.52 -1.81
N LEU A 56 -22.44 26.46 -2.27
CA LEU A 56 -21.09 26.18 -2.74
C LEU A 56 -20.20 25.64 -1.62
N ALA A 57 -20.26 26.22 -0.42
CA ALA A 57 -19.54 25.73 0.75
C ALA A 57 -19.99 24.32 1.14
N MET A 58 -21.29 24.04 1.06
CA MET A 58 -21.85 22.72 1.29
C MET A 58 -21.35 21.71 0.26
N LEU A 59 -21.33 22.05 -1.04
CA LEU A 59 -20.78 21.21 -2.10
C LEU A 59 -19.26 20.99 -1.96
N LEU A 60 -18.53 21.98 -1.45
CA LEU A 60 -17.09 21.87 -1.21
C LEU A 60 -16.73 20.98 -0.02
N THR A 61 -17.64 20.82 0.95
CA THR A 61 -17.34 20.17 2.23
C THR A 61 -18.05 18.84 2.45
N LEU A 62 -19.27 18.68 1.90
CA LEU A 62 -19.98 17.41 1.97
C LEU A 62 -19.31 16.38 1.04
N PRO A 63 -18.92 15.20 1.57
CA PRO A 63 -18.34 14.15 0.74
C PRO A 63 -19.42 13.49 -0.10
N VAL A 64 -19.29 13.55 -1.43
CA VAL A 64 -20.06 12.75 -2.38
C VAL A 64 -19.20 11.56 -2.78
N ASN A 65 -19.69 10.33 -2.61
CA ASN A 65 -18.93 9.09 -2.85
C ASN A 65 -17.59 9.01 -2.07
N GLY A 66 -17.58 9.55 -0.84
CA GLY A 66 -16.40 9.53 0.03
C GLY A 66 -15.32 10.55 -0.32
N ARG A 67 -15.56 11.48 -1.27
CA ARG A 67 -14.68 12.60 -1.61
C ARG A 67 -15.41 13.94 -1.54
N SER A 68 -14.75 14.94 -0.97
CA SER A 68 -15.15 16.35 -1.14
C SER A 68 -14.81 16.84 -2.56
N LEU A 69 -15.49 17.89 -3.05
CA LEU A 69 -15.19 18.46 -4.37
C LEU A 69 -13.72 18.89 -4.51
N PHE A 70 -13.14 19.49 -3.46
CA PHE A 70 -11.74 19.88 -3.45
C PHE A 70 -10.81 18.66 -3.57
N SER A 71 -11.07 17.59 -2.82
CA SER A 71 -10.29 16.36 -2.94
C SER A 71 -10.42 15.73 -4.33
N THR A 72 -11.61 15.77 -4.94
CA THR A 72 -11.83 15.26 -6.30
C THR A 72 -11.02 16.05 -7.33
N LEU A 73 -10.99 17.38 -7.23
CA LEU A 73 -10.16 18.22 -8.11
C LEU A 73 -8.67 17.93 -7.93
N ARG A 74 -8.20 17.78 -6.69
CA ARG A 74 -6.80 17.43 -6.41
C ARG A 74 -6.42 16.07 -7.00
N VAL A 75 -7.26 15.05 -6.80
CA VAL A 75 -7.05 13.71 -7.38
C VAL A 75 -7.04 13.77 -8.91
N ARG A 76 -7.95 14.55 -9.51
CA ARG A 76 -8.02 14.71 -10.96
C ARG A 76 -6.81 15.45 -11.55
N ALA A 77 -6.31 16.46 -10.85
CA ALA A 77 -5.07 17.16 -11.21
C ALA A 77 -3.84 16.25 -11.07
N ALA A 78 -3.77 15.45 -9.99
CA ALA A 78 -2.69 14.47 -9.81
C ALA A 78 -2.71 13.40 -10.90
N TYR A 79 -3.88 12.86 -11.23
CA TYR A 79 -4.08 11.92 -12.33
C TYR A 79 -3.61 12.50 -13.68
N SER A 80 -4.02 13.73 -14.03
CA SER A 80 -3.60 14.35 -15.28
C SER A 80 -2.10 14.66 -15.30
N SER A 81 -1.51 15.01 -14.16
CA SER A 81 -0.07 15.21 -14.05
C SER A 81 0.71 13.92 -14.25
N ARG A 82 0.31 12.81 -13.62
CA ARG A 82 0.99 11.51 -13.78
C ARG A 82 0.97 11.06 -15.23
N ARG A 83 -0.19 11.15 -15.89
CA ARG A 83 -0.32 10.79 -17.30
C ARG A 83 0.60 11.60 -18.23
N ARG A 84 0.89 12.87 -17.91
CA ARG A 84 1.82 13.71 -18.68
C ARG A 84 3.29 13.42 -18.40
N ASN A 85 3.60 12.92 -17.21
CA ASN A 85 4.96 12.65 -16.77
C ASN A 85 5.34 11.16 -16.92
N LEU A 86 4.51 10.36 -17.58
CA LEU A 86 4.79 8.97 -17.91
C LEU A 86 6.05 8.90 -18.79
N VAL A 87 7.01 8.08 -18.40
CA VAL A 87 8.17 7.77 -19.24
C VAL A 87 7.80 6.59 -20.13
N ALA A 88 7.77 6.79 -21.45
CA ALA A 88 7.34 5.74 -22.38
C ALA A 88 8.32 4.55 -22.41
N GLU A 89 9.62 4.85 -22.48
CA GLU A 89 10.70 3.86 -22.63
C GLU A 89 11.74 4.07 -21.52
N PRO A 90 11.53 3.49 -20.33
CA PRO A 90 12.53 3.53 -19.26
C PRO A 90 13.71 2.61 -19.58
N ASP A 91 14.92 3.05 -19.23
CA ASP A 91 16.15 2.25 -19.34
C ASP A 91 16.25 1.26 -18.17
N GLN A 92 15.41 0.21 -18.20
CA GLN A 92 15.31 -0.81 -17.16
C GLN A 92 15.12 -2.20 -17.79
N PRO A 93 15.45 -3.29 -17.07
CA PRO A 93 15.13 -4.65 -17.49
C PRO A 93 13.64 -4.81 -17.80
N ALA A 94 13.29 -5.68 -18.76
CA ALA A 94 11.92 -5.84 -19.25
C ALA A 94 10.87 -6.08 -18.15
N ALA A 95 11.23 -6.81 -17.08
CA ALA A 95 10.37 -7.06 -15.93
C ALA A 95 10.09 -5.82 -15.06
N LEU A 96 10.98 -4.82 -15.09
CA LEU A 96 10.86 -3.58 -14.32
C LEU A 96 10.30 -2.42 -15.14
N VAL A 97 10.22 -2.54 -16.47
CA VAL A 97 9.68 -1.51 -17.36
C VAL A 97 8.33 -0.98 -16.88
N PRO A 98 7.31 -1.81 -16.52
CA PRO A 98 6.03 -1.29 -16.04
C PRO A 98 6.15 -0.36 -14.83
N LEU A 99 7.04 -0.64 -13.90
CA LEU A 99 7.30 0.23 -12.75
C LEU A 99 8.13 1.44 -13.15
N GLY A 100 9.14 1.26 -14.00
CA GLY A 100 10.03 2.31 -14.50
C GLY A 100 9.31 3.42 -15.24
N GLN A 101 8.20 3.11 -15.93
CA GLN A 101 7.36 4.12 -16.60
C GLN A 101 6.77 5.14 -15.61
N TRP A 102 6.48 4.72 -14.37
CA TRP A 102 5.88 5.55 -13.31
C TRP A 102 6.87 5.99 -12.23
N LEU A 103 7.97 5.26 -12.07
CA LEU A 103 9.09 5.54 -11.16
C LEU A 103 10.41 5.62 -11.98
N PRO A 104 10.70 6.76 -12.62
CA PRO A 104 11.84 6.87 -13.52
C PRO A 104 13.20 6.72 -12.83
N HIS A 105 13.26 6.96 -11.52
CA HIS A 105 14.48 6.80 -10.72
C HIS A 105 14.55 5.45 -9.99
N LEU A 106 13.68 4.50 -10.36
CA LEU A 106 13.73 3.15 -9.83
C LEU A 106 15.01 2.46 -10.27
N HIS A 107 15.78 1.97 -9.30
CA HIS A 107 16.97 1.18 -9.55
C HIS A 107 17.14 0.14 -8.44
N VAL A 108 17.66 -1.03 -8.82
CA VAL A 108 18.04 -2.08 -7.88
C VAL A 108 19.55 -2.13 -7.83
N THR A 109 20.10 -2.17 -6.62
CA THR A 109 21.53 -2.21 -6.35
C THR A 109 21.82 -3.19 -5.22
N GLU A 110 23.09 -3.37 -4.89
CA GLU A 110 23.52 -4.33 -3.89
C GLU A 110 24.31 -3.66 -2.77
N THR A 111 24.26 -4.27 -1.60
CA THR A 111 25.19 -4.02 -0.52
C THR A 111 25.70 -5.34 0.03
N ARG A 112 26.96 -5.38 0.43
CA ARG A 112 27.55 -6.58 1.03
C ARG A 112 27.19 -6.72 2.50
N ASN A 113 26.83 -7.92 2.91
CA ASN A 113 26.73 -8.30 4.31
C ASN A 113 28.14 -8.53 4.91
N VAL A 114 28.25 -8.47 6.24
CA VAL A 114 29.48 -8.77 7.00
C VAL A 114 29.96 -10.19 6.72
N TYR A 115 29.04 -11.12 6.43
CA TYR A 115 29.33 -12.51 6.09
C TYR A 115 29.52 -12.76 4.58
N GLY A 116 29.61 -11.72 3.75
CA GLY A 116 29.85 -11.84 2.31
C GLY A 116 28.60 -12.12 1.45
N GLY A 117 27.44 -12.36 2.05
CA GLY A 117 26.17 -12.46 1.31
C GLY A 117 25.74 -11.11 0.71
N GLU A 118 25.15 -11.13 -0.48
CA GLU A 118 24.61 -9.95 -1.16
C GLU A 118 23.21 -9.65 -0.62
N ILE A 119 22.96 -8.39 -0.27
CA ILE A 119 21.64 -7.89 0.12
C ILE A 119 21.25 -6.85 -0.92
N GLY A 120 20.10 -7.05 -1.54
CA GLY A 120 19.53 -6.12 -2.49
C GLY A 120 18.98 -4.87 -1.80
N VAL A 121 19.07 -3.76 -2.51
CA VAL A 121 18.48 -2.48 -2.13
C VAL A 121 17.80 -1.89 -3.35
N VAL A 122 16.56 -1.46 -3.20
CA VAL A 122 15.84 -0.73 -4.24
C VAL A 122 15.77 0.75 -3.88
N GLY A 123 16.16 1.63 -4.80
CA GLY A 123 16.05 3.08 -4.66
C GLY A 123 15.01 3.64 -5.61
N ASP A 124 14.26 4.66 -5.19
CA ASP A 124 13.26 5.36 -6.03
C ASP A 124 13.58 6.84 -6.25
N GLY A 125 14.84 7.22 -6.03
CA GLY A 125 15.36 8.58 -6.17
C GLY A 125 15.33 9.41 -4.89
N GLU A 126 14.42 9.13 -3.96
CA GLU A 126 14.34 9.83 -2.67
C GLU A 126 14.64 8.94 -1.47
N SER A 127 14.31 7.66 -1.56
CA SER A 127 14.49 6.72 -0.45
C SER A 127 14.99 5.38 -0.96
N TRP A 128 15.47 4.58 -0.02
CA TRP A 128 15.97 3.24 -0.26
C TRP A 128 15.16 2.25 0.54
N SER A 129 14.82 1.12 -0.07
CA SER A 129 14.09 0.06 0.58
C SER A 129 14.85 -1.25 0.51
N GLY A 130 14.79 -1.99 1.62
CA GLY A 130 15.29 -3.36 1.72
C GLY A 130 14.11 -4.29 1.93
N LEU A 131 14.15 -5.47 1.33
CA LEU A 131 13.06 -6.44 1.38
C LEU A 131 13.48 -7.67 2.16
N LEU A 132 12.55 -8.16 2.98
CA LEU A 132 12.58 -9.48 3.55
C LEU A 132 11.47 -10.32 2.92
N GLU A 133 11.76 -11.54 2.50
CA GLU A 133 10.74 -12.54 2.20
C GLU A 133 10.49 -13.38 3.44
N ILE A 134 9.21 -13.63 3.74
CA ILE A 134 8.82 -14.52 4.82
C ILE A 134 8.80 -15.93 4.27
N SER A 135 9.64 -16.80 4.82
CA SER A 135 9.67 -18.21 4.46
C SER A 135 8.49 -18.90 5.14
N SER A 136 7.58 -19.46 4.35
CA SER A 136 6.69 -20.51 4.84
C SER A 136 7.52 -21.79 4.95
N ASP A 137 7.51 -22.46 6.11
CA ASP A 137 8.12 -23.79 6.22
C ASP A 137 7.61 -24.67 5.08
N ASP A 138 8.54 -25.39 4.44
CA ASP A 138 8.47 -26.23 3.21
C ASP A 138 7.40 -27.35 3.22
N ASN A 139 6.41 -27.27 4.08
CA ASN A 139 5.27 -28.16 4.09
C ASN A 139 4.40 -27.83 2.87
N LEU A 140 4.18 -28.84 2.02
CA LEU A 140 3.37 -28.86 0.79
C LEU A 140 1.88 -28.47 0.97
N ILE A 141 1.52 -27.83 2.09
CA ILE A 141 0.19 -27.34 2.42
C ILE A 141 0.25 -25.82 2.28
N SER A 142 -0.65 -25.25 1.47
CA SER A 142 -0.79 -23.81 1.32
C SER A 142 -0.92 -23.14 2.68
N ASP A 143 0.04 -22.26 2.98
CA ASP A 143 0.15 -21.58 4.26
C ASP A 143 -1.15 -20.84 4.58
N ARG A 144 -1.71 -21.10 5.76
CA ARG A 144 -2.81 -20.30 6.34
C ARG A 144 -2.33 -18.90 6.75
N GLY A 145 -1.07 -18.57 6.46
CA GLY A 145 -0.40 -17.35 6.82
C GLY A 145 0.20 -17.55 8.20
N SER A 146 1.53 -17.53 8.31
CA SER A 146 2.14 -17.23 9.60
C SER A 146 1.50 -15.94 10.14
N GLU A 147 0.91 -16.01 11.34
CA GLU A 147 0.19 -14.88 11.91
C GLU A 147 1.19 -13.76 12.22
N LEU A 148 1.32 -12.82 11.29
CA LEU A 148 2.23 -11.69 11.43
C LEU A 148 1.64 -10.68 12.39
N ASP A 149 2.30 -10.50 13.52
CA ASP A 149 1.98 -9.43 14.45
C ASP A 149 2.41 -8.07 13.85
N LEU A 150 1.44 -7.40 13.24
CA LEU A 150 1.63 -6.12 12.56
C LEU A 150 1.92 -4.98 13.54
N GLU A 151 1.54 -5.11 14.81
CA GLU A 151 1.83 -4.10 15.83
C GLU A 151 3.32 -4.14 16.19
N VAL A 152 3.89 -5.34 16.34
CA VAL A 152 5.33 -5.51 16.59
C VAL A 152 6.16 -5.05 15.39
N LEU A 153 5.72 -5.33 14.16
CA LEU A 153 6.37 -4.77 12.96
C LEU A 153 6.24 -3.25 12.90
N GLY A 154 5.07 -2.71 13.24
CA GLY A 154 4.86 -1.26 13.33
C GLY A 154 5.76 -0.58 14.35
N ALA A 155 6.08 -1.25 15.47
CA ALA A 155 7.00 -0.74 16.49
C ALA A 155 8.46 -0.65 16.00
N LEU A 156 8.81 -1.27 14.87
CA LEU A 156 10.13 -1.12 14.26
C LEU A 156 10.28 0.22 13.52
N ILE A 157 9.20 0.99 13.31
CA ILE A 157 9.22 2.26 12.55
C ILE A 157 10.20 3.28 13.13
N SER A 158 10.38 3.25 14.45
CA SER A 158 11.31 4.11 15.18
C SER A 158 12.01 3.27 16.24
N GLN A 159 13.29 2.97 16.03
CA GLN A 159 14.13 2.27 16.99
C GLN A 159 15.48 2.95 17.12
N ASP A 160 15.91 3.13 18.37
CA ASP A 160 17.16 3.79 18.73
C ASP A 160 17.29 5.17 18.06
N ASP A 161 18.19 5.28 17.09
CA ASP A 161 18.49 6.48 16.32
C ASP A 161 17.91 6.46 14.89
N VAL A 162 17.25 5.37 14.50
CA VAL A 162 16.75 5.15 13.15
C VAL A 162 15.23 5.28 13.11
N VAL A 163 14.75 6.13 12.20
CA VAL A 163 13.32 6.28 11.89
C VAL A 163 13.13 5.89 10.42
N PHE A 164 12.41 4.80 10.18
CA PHE A 164 12.04 4.39 8.83
C PHE A 164 10.91 5.26 8.30
N ALA A 165 10.95 5.59 7.01
CA ALA A 165 9.89 6.33 6.34
C ALA A 165 8.61 5.49 6.18
N GLY A 166 8.77 4.17 6.09
CA GLY A 166 7.66 3.23 6.03
C GLY A 166 8.10 1.80 6.29
N ILE A 167 7.27 1.04 7.00
CA ILE A 167 7.36 -0.42 7.06
C ILE A 167 6.10 -0.96 6.43
N GLN A 168 6.27 -1.75 5.37
CA GLN A 168 5.18 -2.27 4.58
C GLN A 168 5.24 -3.79 4.54
N VAL A 169 4.12 -4.43 4.83
CA VAL A 169 3.88 -5.83 4.53
C VAL A 169 3.11 -5.88 3.22
N VAL A 170 3.57 -6.66 2.26
CA VAL A 170 2.87 -6.93 0.99
C VAL A 170 2.67 -8.43 0.87
N THR A 171 1.44 -8.86 0.64
CA THR A 171 1.12 -10.27 0.41
C THR A 171 0.52 -10.43 -0.98
N LEU A 172 1.17 -11.25 -1.80
CA LEU A 172 0.62 -11.77 -3.04
C LEU A 172 -0.16 -13.05 -2.72
N THR A 173 -1.43 -13.05 -3.09
CA THR A 173 -2.29 -14.23 -3.04
C THR A 173 -2.73 -14.56 -4.45
N VAL A 174 -2.45 -15.78 -4.90
CA VAL A 174 -3.13 -16.39 -6.04
C VAL A 174 -4.25 -17.25 -5.44
N PRO A 175 -5.53 -16.87 -5.63
CA PRO A 175 -6.66 -17.65 -5.14
C PRO A 175 -6.57 -19.10 -5.62
N GLY A 176 -7.29 -20.01 -4.96
CA GLY A 176 -7.46 -21.36 -5.48
C GLY A 176 -8.06 -21.35 -6.90
N PRO A 177 -8.06 -22.49 -7.62
CA PRO A 177 -8.79 -22.64 -8.88
C PRO A 177 -10.26 -22.22 -8.73
N THR A 178 -10.59 -20.99 -9.14
CA THR A 178 -11.94 -20.42 -9.10
C THR A 178 -12.57 -20.40 -10.49
N GLN A 179 -13.87 -20.13 -10.55
CA GLN A 179 -14.60 -19.83 -11.80
C GLN A 179 -13.97 -18.67 -12.61
N ALA A 180 -13.14 -17.87 -11.95
CA ALA A 180 -12.46 -16.72 -12.51
C ALA A 180 -11.21 -17.08 -13.34
N MET A 181 -10.62 -18.26 -13.12
CA MET A 181 -9.47 -18.78 -13.87
C MET A 181 -9.84 -19.90 -14.84
N ILE A 182 -10.95 -20.59 -14.58
CA ILE A 182 -11.40 -21.75 -15.34
C ILE A 182 -12.81 -21.48 -15.85
N THR A 183 -13.06 -21.78 -17.13
CA THR A 183 -14.38 -21.65 -17.76
C THR A 183 -15.50 -22.21 -16.87
N PRO A 184 -16.58 -21.45 -16.62
CA PRO A 184 -17.71 -21.92 -15.84
C PRO A 184 -18.25 -23.25 -16.37
N GLY A 185 -18.45 -24.23 -15.47
CA GLY A 185 -18.92 -25.56 -15.82
C GLY A 185 -17.85 -26.53 -16.36
N SER A 186 -16.56 -26.15 -16.31
CA SER A 186 -15.47 -27.07 -16.64
C SER A 186 -15.45 -28.28 -15.70
N PRO A 187 -15.28 -29.52 -16.21
CA PRO A 187 -15.13 -30.71 -15.37
C PRO A 187 -13.98 -30.60 -14.36
N ALA A 188 -12.89 -29.91 -14.71
CA ALA A 188 -11.76 -29.71 -13.80
C ALA A 188 -12.14 -28.87 -12.57
N LEU A 189 -12.97 -27.84 -12.78
CA LEU A 189 -13.47 -27.01 -11.68
C LEU A 189 -14.45 -27.80 -10.81
N GLN A 190 -15.33 -28.61 -11.42
CA GLN A 190 -16.26 -29.46 -10.66
C GLN A 190 -15.52 -30.47 -9.80
N SER A 191 -14.54 -31.19 -10.37
CA SER A 191 -13.72 -32.15 -9.60
C SER A 191 -12.92 -31.46 -8.49
N TYR A 192 -12.43 -30.24 -8.73
CA TYR A 192 -11.75 -29.47 -7.70
C TYR A 192 -12.68 -29.13 -6.53
N LEU A 193 -13.88 -28.61 -6.82
CA LEU A 193 -14.89 -28.27 -5.82
C LEU A 193 -15.41 -29.51 -5.07
N GLU A 194 -15.52 -30.67 -5.72
CA GLU A 194 -15.87 -31.94 -5.06
C GLU A 194 -14.83 -32.37 -4.02
N ILE A 195 -13.54 -32.13 -4.28
CA ILE A 195 -12.45 -32.48 -3.35
C ILE A 195 -12.40 -31.52 -2.17
N VAL A 196 -12.58 -30.22 -2.42
CA VAL A 196 -12.51 -29.18 -1.37
C VAL A 196 -13.76 -29.21 -0.48
N GLY A 197 -14.92 -29.58 -1.03
CA GLY A 197 -16.18 -29.65 -0.28
C GLY A 197 -16.68 -28.27 0.17
N GLU A 198 -17.19 -28.19 1.41
CA GLU A 198 -17.69 -26.95 2.02
C GLU A 198 -16.59 -26.15 2.75
N GLU A 199 -15.36 -26.64 2.80
CA GLU A 199 -14.25 -25.92 3.43
C GLU A 199 -13.74 -24.77 2.54
N SER A 200 -13.20 -23.73 3.19
CA SER A 200 -12.54 -22.62 2.49
C SER A 200 -11.31 -23.15 1.75
N THR A 201 -11.33 -23.06 0.41
CA THR A 201 -10.20 -23.37 -0.46
C THR A 201 -8.96 -22.60 -0.04
N PRO A 202 -7.84 -23.24 0.34
CA PRO A 202 -6.64 -22.49 0.63
C PRO A 202 -6.06 -21.92 -0.69
N PRO A 203 -5.33 -20.79 -0.64
CA PRO A 203 -4.81 -20.17 -1.86
C PRO A 203 -3.83 -21.08 -2.59
N ALA A 204 -3.76 -20.98 -3.92
CA ALA A 204 -2.80 -21.72 -4.72
C ALA A 204 -1.36 -21.25 -4.46
N VAL A 205 -1.18 -19.94 -4.26
CA VAL A 205 0.10 -19.34 -3.88
C VAL A 205 -0.17 -18.24 -2.86
N ARG A 206 0.64 -18.19 -1.80
CA ARG A 206 0.72 -17.06 -0.88
C ARG A 206 2.19 -16.75 -0.61
N ARG A 207 2.63 -15.54 -0.99
CA ARG A 207 3.99 -15.05 -0.71
C ARG A 207 3.89 -13.71 -0.02
N THR A 208 4.67 -13.53 1.05
CA THR A 208 4.64 -12.28 1.84
C THR A 208 6.04 -11.68 1.94
N TRP A 209 6.12 -10.38 1.70
CA TRP A 209 7.33 -9.59 1.84
C TRP A 209 7.15 -8.46 2.83
N VAL A 210 8.23 -8.11 3.52
CA VAL A 210 8.32 -6.94 4.39
C VAL A 210 9.34 -5.98 3.79
N ALA A 211 8.89 -4.79 3.39
CA ALA A 211 9.74 -3.72 2.89
C ALA A 211 10.00 -2.67 3.98
N LEU A 212 11.27 -2.42 4.27
CA LEU A 212 11.72 -1.34 5.16
C LEU A 212 12.21 -0.18 4.31
N ARG A 213 11.47 0.93 4.29
CA ARG A 213 11.84 2.14 3.55
C ARG A 213 12.58 3.13 4.44
N LEU A 214 13.76 3.52 4.01
CA LEU A 214 14.64 4.47 4.67
C LEU A 214 14.73 5.77 3.85
N ASP A 215 14.26 6.86 4.44
CA ASP A 215 14.58 8.22 3.99
C ASP A 215 15.68 8.78 4.90
N PRO A 216 16.90 9.01 4.40
CA PRO A 216 18.01 9.47 5.23
C PRO A 216 17.72 10.82 5.89
N ARG A 217 16.82 11.64 5.34
CA ARG A 217 16.42 12.93 5.93
C ARG A 217 15.77 12.78 7.31
N LEU A 218 15.19 11.61 7.60
CA LEU A 218 14.56 11.31 8.90
C LEU A 218 15.56 10.86 9.97
N CYS A 219 16.76 10.43 9.59
CA CYS A 219 17.74 9.86 10.52
C CYS A 219 19.19 10.17 10.11
N LEU A 220 19.47 11.43 9.77
CA LEU A 220 20.79 11.87 9.26
C LEU A 220 21.94 11.52 10.20
N GLU A 221 21.76 11.69 11.51
CA GLU A 221 22.79 11.37 12.51
C GLU A 221 23.11 9.87 12.58
N ALA A 222 22.10 9.02 12.41
CA ALA A 222 22.26 7.56 12.40
C ALA A 222 23.01 7.09 11.16
N VAL A 223 22.70 7.69 10.01
CA VAL A 223 23.37 7.43 8.73
C VAL A 223 24.83 7.87 8.82
N ALA A 224 25.09 9.10 9.27
CA ALA A 224 26.43 9.65 9.38
C ALA A 224 27.36 8.84 10.31
N ARG A 225 26.81 8.29 11.41
CA ARG A 225 27.57 7.40 12.31
C ARG A 225 27.98 6.08 11.66
N ARG A 226 27.23 5.61 10.67
CA ARG A 226 27.46 4.31 10.01
C ARG A 226 28.25 4.43 8.70
N GLY A 227 28.47 5.65 8.20
CA GLY A 227 29.31 5.92 7.04
C GLY A 227 28.93 7.22 6.33
N SER A 228 29.76 7.66 5.38
CA SER A 228 29.48 8.82 4.54
C SER A 228 28.61 8.43 3.33
N GLY A 229 27.65 9.28 2.98
CA GLY A 229 26.83 9.13 1.78
C GLY A 229 26.08 7.79 1.73
N GLN A 230 26.09 7.14 0.56
CA GLN A 230 25.33 5.92 0.30
C GLN A 230 25.76 4.73 1.19
N VAL A 231 27.05 4.65 1.56
CA VAL A 231 27.55 3.59 2.45
C VAL A 231 26.85 3.63 3.81
N GLY A 232 26.66 4.83 4.36
CA GLY A 232 25.94 5.02 5.63
C GLY A 232 24.46 4.66 5.51
N VAL A 233 23.83 4.99 4.38
CA VAL A 233 22.42 4.63 4.09
C VAL A 233 22.26 3.11 4.05
N PHE A 234 23.09 2.41 3.27
CA PHE A 234 23.03 0.96 3.15
C PHE A 234 23.38 0.25 4.46
N ALA A 235 24.33 0.77 5.24
CA ALA A 235 24.62 0.26 6.58
C ALA A 235 23.43 0.43 7.54
N THR A 236 22.72 1.56 7.47
CA THR A 236 21.52 1.82 8.29
C THR A 236 20.37 0.90 7.89
N LEU A 237 20.16 0.70 6.58
CA LEU A 237 19.14 -0.19 6.07
C LEU A 237 19.42 -1.66 6.45
N ARG A 238 20.66 -2.14 6.30
CA ARG A 238 21.08 -3.48 6.75
C ARG A 238 20.84 -3.69 8.24
N PHE A 239 21.14 -2.70 9.07
CA PHE A 239 20.84 -2.74 10.50
C PHE A 239 19.33 -2.92 10.75
N GLY A 240 18.49 -2.17 10.02
CA GLY A 240 17.04 -2.33 10.04
C GLY A 240 16.56 -3.72 9.67
N LEU A 241 17.05 -4.25 8.54
CA LEU A 241 16.69 -5.58 8.04
C LEU A 241 17.05 -6.67 9.06
N HIS A 242 18.28 -6.65 9.57
CA HIS A 242 18.71 -7.61 10.60
C HIS A 242 17.83 -7.54 11.86
N ARG A 243 17.39 -6.33 12.24
CA ARG A 243 16.52 -6.13 13.39
C ARG A 243 15.10 -6.64 13.15
N ALA A 244 14.56 -6.42 11.95
CA ALA A 244 13.26 -6.95 11.55
C ALA A 244 13.30 -8.48 11.50
N GLN A 245 14.32 -9.08 10.89
CA GLN A 245 14.54 -10.53 10.90
C GLN A 245 14.62 -11.09 12.34
N ALA A 246 15.41 -10.47 13.22
CA ALA A 246 15.52 -10.88 14.62
C ALA A 246 14.19 -10.71 15.40
N THR A 247 13.31 -9.82 14.96
CA THR A 247 12.00 -9.61 15.57
C THR A 247 11.00 -10.67 15.11
N LEU A 248 10.93 -10.91 13.79
CA LEU A 248 10.14 -12.00 13.20
C LEU A 248 10.56 -13.37 13.76
N LYS A 249 11.87 -13.64 13.84
CA LYS A 249 12.40 -14.89 14.39
C LYS A 249 11.97 -15.13 15.84
N ARG A 250 11.86 -14.07 16.66
CA ARG A 250 11.37 -14.19 18.05
C ARG A 250 9.88 -14.57 18.12
N GLN A 251 9.13 -14.30 17.06
CA GLN A 251 7.73 -14.69 16.89
C GLN A 251 7.58 -16.04 16.18
N GLY A 252 8.68 -16.75 15.93
CA GLY A 252 8.66 -18.03 15.21
C GLY A 252 8.51 -17.89 13.69
N VAL A 253 8.62 -16.67 13.14
CA VAL A 253 8.53 -16.41 11.71
C VAL A 253 9.94 -16.35 11.11
N SER A 254 10.24 -17.21 10.14
CA SER A 254 11.49 -17.15 9.39
C SER A 254 11.41 -16.10 8.29
N ALA A 255 12.47 -15.30 8.13
CA ALA A 255 12.53 -14.27 7.11
C ALA A 255 13.95 -14.06 6.60
N GLU A 256 14.09 -13.95 5.27
CA GLU A 256 15.36 -13.84 4.58
C GLU A 256 15.44 -12.52 3.81
N ALA A 257 16.60 -11.86 3.86
CA ALA A 257 16.82 -10.64 3.10
C ALA A 257 17.06 -11.00 1.64
N LEU A 258 16.35 -10.35 0.73
CA LEU A 258 16.44 -10.62 -0.69
C LEU A 258 17.72 -10.03 -1.29
N ASP A 259 18.31 -10.74 -2.23
CA ASP A 259 19.38 -10.25 -3.10
C ASP A 259 18.82 -9.35 -4.23
N PRO A 260 19.66 -8.67 -5.03
CA PRO A 260 19.21 -7.78 -6.09
C PRO A 260 18.36 -8.46 -7.19
N ILE A 261 18.65 -9.72 -7.51
CA ILE A 261 17.94 -10.48 -8.54
C ILE A 261 16.55 -10.82 -8.01
N ALA A 262 16.47 -11.36 -6.81
CA ALA A 262 15.21 -11.69 -6.14
C ALA A 262 14.33 -10.44 -5.92
N ILE A 263 14.92 -9.28 -5.61
CA ILE A 263 14.16 -8.01 -5.58
C ILE A 263 13.56 -7.72 -6.95
N SER A 264 14.35 -7.82 -8.03
CA SER A 264 13.86 -7.54 -9.39
C SER A 264 12.72 -8.47 -9.80
N GLU A 265 12.83 -9.76 -9.46
CA GLU A 265 11.76 -10.76 -9.66
C GLU A 265 10.50 -10.43 -8.88
N VAL A 266 10.62 -10.09 -7.59
CA VAL A 266 9.48 -9.71 -6.74
C VAL A 266 8.80 -8.45 -7.26
N LEU A 267 9.55 -7.44 -7.69
CA LEU A 267 9.00 -6.22 -8.27
C LEU A 267 8.28 -6.49 -9.60
N GLY A 268 8.86 -7.29 -10.49
CA GLY A 268 8.22 -7.72 -11.73
C GLY A 268 6.94 -8.51 -11.48
N LEU A 269 7.02 -9.54 -10.63
CA LEU A 269 5.86 -10.36 -10.23
C LEU A 269 4.74 -9.52 -9.63
N THR A 270 5.07 -8.64 -8.68
CA THR A 270 4.05 -7.82 -8.01
C THR A 270 3.49 -6.71 -8.91
N SER A 271 4.22 -6.28 -9.94
CA SER A 271 3.67 -5.38 -10.97
C SER A 271 2.71 -6.10 -11.93
N GLY A 272 2.84 -7.42 -12.10
CA GLY A 272 2.15 -8.16 -13.16
C GLY A 272 2.85 -8.02 -14.52
N ALA A 273 4.16 -7.76 -14.52
CA ALA A 273 4.93 -7.65 -15.75
C ALA A 273 5.04 -9.03 -16.44
N SER A 274 4.94 -9.02 -17.76
CA SER A 274 5.13 -10.20 -18.61
C SER A 274 6.33 -10.01 -19.53
N ASP A 275 7.00 -11.11 -19.87
CA ASP A 275 8.04 -11.13 -20.90
C ASP A 275 7.44 -11.02 -22.32
N ASP A 276 6.22 -11.52 -22.52
CA ASP A 276 5.46 -11.39 -23.76
C ASP A 276 4.56 -10.15 -23.67
N ALA A 277 5.17 -8.99 -23.93
CA ALA A 277 4.54 -7.71 -23.65
C ALA A 277 4.07 -6.98 -24.92
N PRO A 278 2.88 -6.35 -24.88
CA PRO A 278 2.39 -5.50 -25.96
C PRO A 278 3.24 -4.22 -26.12
N GLU A 279 3.07 -3.51 -27.24
CA GLU A 279 3.75 -2.22 -27.47
C GLU A 279 3.46 -1.19 -26.35
N GLU A 280 2.18 -1.06 -25.96
CA GLU A 280 1.81 -0.24 -24.80
C GLU A 280 1.81 -1.11 -23.52
N ARG A 281 2.94 -1.10 -22.83
CA ARG A 281 3.17 -1.86 -21.59
C ARG A 281 2.18 -1.50 -20.48
N THR A 282 1.97 -0.21 -20.19
CA THR A 282 1.08 0.22 -19.11
C THR A 282 0.19 1.40 -19.45
N ARG A 283 -0.98 1.46 -18.80
CA ARG A 283 -1.95 2.56 -18.99
C ARG A 283 -2.78 2.79 -17.73
N GLU A 284 -2.74 3.99 -17.17
CA GLU A 284 -3.67 4.40 -16.09
C GLU A 284 -4.95 4.98 -16.70
N THR A 285 -6.10 4.37 -16.41
CA THR A 285 -7.43 4.97 -16.62
C THR A 285 -7.94 5.56 -15.31
N TRP A 286 -9.12 6.19 -15.34
CA TRP A 286 -9.70 6.69 -14.10
C TRP A 286 -10.01 5.56 -13.11
N ARG A 287 -10.44 4.38 -13.56
CA ARG A 287 -10.84 3.30 -12.65
C ARG A 287 -9.81 2.21 -12.49
N GLN A 288 -8.97 1.97 -13.49
CA GLN A 288 -8.10 0.81 -13.54
C GLN A 288 -6.71 1.17 -14.06
N TRP A 289 -5.76 0.26 -13.86
CA TRP A 289 -4.45 0.32 -14.47
C TRP A 289 -4.25 -0.97 -15.28
N ALA A 290 -3.82 -0.84 -16.53
CA ALA A 290 -3.46 -1.98 -17.36
C ALA A 290 -1.94 -2.17 -17.34
N CYS A 291 -1.49 -3.41 -17.28
CA CYS A 291 -0.09 -3.81 -17.38
C CYS A 291 0.02 -5.11 -18.17
N ASP A 292 0.72 -5.08 -19.30
CA ASP A 292 1.05 -6.26 -20.11
C ASP A 292 -0.13 -7.21 -20.40
N GLY A 293 -1.31 -6.63 -20.67
CA GLY A 293 -2.53 -7.38 -20.97
C GLY A 293 -3.41 -7.72 -19.76
N LEU A 294 -2.94 -7.48 -18.54
CA LEU A 294 -3.72 -7.63 -17.31
C LEU A 294 -4.36 -6.32 -16.89
N VAL A 295 -5.53 -6.41 -16.26
CA VAL A 295 -6.26 -5.29 -15.69
C VAL A 295 -6.15 -5.33 -14.18
N HIS A 296 -5.78 -4.19 -13.59
CA HIS A 296 -5.61 -4.01 -12.16
C HIS A 296 -6.63 -2.99 -11.63
N GLU A 297 -7.39 -3.38 -10.62
CA GLU A 297 -8.28 -2.49 -9.87
C GLU A 297 -7.83 -2.42 -8.41
N THR A 298 -7.45 -1.22 -7.99
CA THR A 298 -6.92 -0.97 -6.65
C THR A 298 -7.90 -0.20 -5.79
N ARG A 299 -8.00 -0.66 -4.54
CA ARG A 299 -8.79 -0.07 -3.47
C ARG A 299 -7.91 0.25 -2.27
N ALA A 300 -7.88 1.52 -1.88
CA ALA A 300 -7.15 1.92 -0.68
C ALA A 300 -7.88 1.45 0.60
N ILE A 301 -7.13 1.05 1.61
CA ILE A 301 -7.59 0.85 2.99
C ILE A 301 -7.04 2.01 3.82
N ARG A 302 -7.91 2.87 4.32
CA ARG A 302 -7.54 4.04 5.14
C ARG A 302 -7.35 3.71 6.61
N SER A 303 -7.90 2.58 7.08
CA SER A 303 -7.81 2.13 8.46
C SER A 303 -8.10 0.63 8.54
N PHE A 304 -7.30 -0.07 9.33
CA PHE A 304 -7.45 -1.49 9.69
C PHE A 304 -8.23 -1.70 11.00
N GLY A 305 -8.82 -0.64 11.58
CA GLY A 305 -9.59 -0.74 12.82
C GLY A 305 -8.69 -0.78 14.07
N SER A 306 -9.20 -1.37 15.16
CA SER A 306 -8.50 -1.45 16.44
C SER A 306 -7.53 -2.63 16.56
N ASP A 307 -7.73 -3.68 15.76
CA ASP A 307 -6.89 -4.87 15.72
C ASP A 307 -6.42 -5.11 14.27
N PRO A 308 -5.31 -4.47 13.86
CA PRO A 308 -4.81 -4.58 12.50
C PRO A 308 -4.35 -5.98 12.12
N THR A 309 -3.83 -6.75 13.06
CA THR A 309 -3.34 -8.12 12.83
C THR A 309 -4.51 -9.03 12.45
N ALA A 310 -5.54 -9.09 13.28
CA ALA A 310 -6.72 -9.91 12.99
C ALA A 310 -7.47 -9.42 11.74
N ALA A 311 -7.53 -8.10 11.53
CA ALA A 311 -8.14 -7.54 10.32
C ALA A 311 -7.38 -7.95 9.05
N TYR A 312 -6.05 -7.85 9.05
CA TYR A 312 -5.24 -8.25 7.89
C TYR A 312 -5.34 -9.75 7.61
N GLN A 313 -5.36 -10.61 8.62
CA GLN A 313 -5.59 -12.04 8.42
C GLN A 313 -6.96 -12.34 7.81
N ALA A 314 -8.02 -11.72 8.33
CA ALA A 314 -9.36 -11.86 7.75
C ALA A 314 -9.40 -11.39 6.28
N LEU A 315 -8.64 -10.35 5.93
CA LEU A 315 -8.47 -9.92 4.55
C LEU A 315 -7.77 -10.99 3.71
N LEU A 316 -6.67 -11.58 4.20
CA LEU A 316 -5.93 -12.64 3.49
C LEU A 316 -6.81 -13.87 3.23
N ASP A 317 -7.69 -14.21 4.17
CA ASP A 317 -8.63 -15.33 4.05
C ASP A 317 -9.72 -15.05 3.01
N SER A 318 -10.28 -13.83 3.00
CA SER A 318 -11.28 -13.43 1.99
C SER A 318 -10.69 -13.38 0.60
N VAL A 319 -9.49 -12.78 0.42
CA VAL A 319 -8.88 -12.70 -0.91
C VAL A 319 -8.44 -14.06 -1.45
N ALA A 320 -8.29 -15.09 -0.61
CA ALA A 320 -8.02 -16.46 -1.06
C ALA A 320 -9.20 -17.06 -1.85
N GLN A 321 -10.42 -16.53 -1.67
CA GLN A 321 -11.63 -16.89 -2.42
C GLN A 321 -12.00 -15.88 -3.51
N SER A 322 -11.21 -14.81 -3.68
CA SER A 322 -11.53 -13.74 -4.62
C SER A 322 -11.62 -14.27 -6.06
N PRO A 323 -12.58 -13.77 -6.88
CA PRO A 323 -12.66 -14.11 -8.30
C PRO A 323 -11.63 -13.35 -9.16
N ALA A 324 -10.42 -13.12 -8.63
CA ALA A 324 -9.30 -12.49 -9.31
C ALA A 324 -8.23 -13.54 -9.67
N MET A 325 -7.37 -13.24 -10.63
CA MET A 325 -6.22 -14.10 -10.95
C MET A 325 -5.15 -14.01 -9.86
N MET A 326 -4.91 -12.81 -9.37
CA MET A 326 -4.01 -12.55 -8.27
C MET A 326 -4.49 -11.32 -7.51
N VAL A 327 -4.26 -11.31 -6.21
CA VAL A 327 -4.60 -10.20 -5.33
C VAL A 327 -3.36 -9.80 -4.57
N LEU A 328 -3.01 -8.52 -4.64
CA LEU A 328 -1.97 -7.95 -3.79
C LEU A 328 -2.61 -7.16 -2.67
N THR A 329 -2.26 -7.50 -1.45
CA THR A 329 -2.68 -6.77 -0.26
C THR A 329 -1.47 -6.11 0.37
N SER A 330 -1.69 -4.96 1.00
CA SER A 330 -0.62 -4.23 1.67
C SER A 330 -1.08 -3.64 2.99
N PHE A 331 -0.17 -3.62 3.94
CA PHE A 331 -0.28 -2.94 5.23
C PHE A 331 0.97 -2.10 5.43
N THR A 332 0.83 -0.79 5.62
CA THR A 332 1.96 0.14 5.76
C THR A 332 1.80 1.00 7.01
N VAL A 333 2.88 1.06 7.80
CA VAL A 333 3.04 1.99 8.91
C VAL A 333 4.08 3.04 8.54
N SER A 334 3.74 4.31 8.72
CA SER A 334 4.62 5.46 8.47
C SER A 334 4.71 6.33 9.72
N PRO A 335 5.81 7.07 9.95
CA PRO A 335 5.97 7.88 11.15
C PRO A 335 4.84 8.90 11.35
N GLY A 336 4.20 8.86 12.52
CA GLY A 336 3.14 9.81 12.88
C GLY A 336 1.85 9.70 12.08
N GLN A 337 1.67 8.64 11.28
CA GLN A 337 0.47 8.36 10.51
C GLN A 337 -0.19 7.06 11.01
N PRO A 338 -1.53 6.94 10.92
CA PRO A 338 -2.19 5.66 11.14
C PRO A 338 -1.76 4.66 10.06
N ALA A 339 -1.83 3.37 10.39
CA ALA A 339 -1.61 2.32 9.40
C ALA A 339 -2.64 2.42 8.28
N ALA A 340 -2.17 2.32 7.03
CA ALA A 340 -3.01 2.29 5.85
C ALA A 340 -2.45 1.29 4.85
N GLY A 341 -3.21 1.00 3.81
CA GLY A 341 -2.85 -0.02 2.84
C GLY A 341 -3.68 0.07 1.59
N ALA A 342 -3.63 -0.98 0.80
CA ALA A 342 -4.43 -1.15 -0.40
C ALA A 342 -4.57 -2.63 -0.74
N ILE A 343 -5.64 -2.94 -1.45
CA ILE A 343 -5.88 -4.21 -2.12
C ILE A 343 -5.92 -3.94 -3.61
N ARG A 344 -5.18 -4.72 -4.40
CA ARG A 344 -5.17 -4.65 -5.86
C ARG A 344 -5.55 -6.01 -6.43
N HIS A 345 -6.73 -6.06 -7.03
CA HIS A 345 -7.20 -7.21 -7.80
C HIS A 345 -6.60 -7.14 -9.20
N VAL A 346 -6.16 -8.28 -9.71
CA VAL A 346 -5.63 -8.41 -11.07
C VAL A 346 -6.42 -9.50 -11.79
N SER A 347 -6.91 -9.16 -12.97
CA SER A 347 -7.80 -10.00 -13.77
C SER A 347 -7.52 -9.81 -15.26
N HIS A 348 -8.07 -10.70 -16.10
CA HIS A 348 -7.95 -10.59 -17.56
C HIS A 348 -8.81 -9.47 -18.17
N ASN A 349 -9.83 -8.99 -17.45
CA ASN A 349 -10.75 -7.97 -17.95
C ASN A 349 -11.24 -7.04 -16.84
N GLU A 350 -11.78 -5.90 -17.27
CA GLU A 350 -12.24 -4.82 -16.39
C GLU A 350 -13.43 -5.21 -15.50
N GLU A 351 -14.36 -6.01 -16.02
CA GLU A 351 -15.59 -6.39 -15.32
C GLU A 351 -15.29 -7.31 -14.12
N GLN A 352 -14.41 -8.29 -14.33
CA GLN A 352 -13.98 -9.22 -13.30
C GLN A 352 -13.19 -8.53 -12.18
N ALA A 353 -12.32 -7.58 -12.53
CA ALA A 353 -11.59 -6.79 -11.53
C ALA A 353 -12.54 -5.93 -10.66
N ALA A 354 -13.56 -5.34 -11.28
CA ALA A 354 -14.58 -4.55 -10.59
C ALA A 354 -15.47 -5.43 -9.70
N ALA A 355 -15.91 -6.59 -10.20
CA ALA A 355 -16.74 -7.52 -9.43
C ALA A 355 -16.00 -8.03 -8.18
N ALA A 356 -14.71 -8.38 -8.30
CA ALA A 356 -13.88 -8.81 -7.17
C ALA A 356 -13.76 -7.72 -6.09
N ASP A 357 -13.59 -6.46 -6.48
CA ASP A 357 -13.55 -5.34 -5.54
C ASP A 357 -14.92 -5.06 -4.89
N GLU A 358 -16.01 -5.13 -5.64
CA GLU A 358 -17.36 -4.94 -5.10
C GLU A 358 -17.74 -6.02 -4.09
N GLU A 359 -17.43 -7.28 -4.38
CA GLU A 359 -17.64 -8.41 -3.47
C GLU A 359 -16.84 -8.25 -2.18
N LEU A 360 -15.55 -7.93 -2.28
CA LEU A 360 -14.69 -7.71 -1.13
C LEU A 360 -15.17 -6.54 -0.25
N VAL A 361 -15.59 -5.44 -0.87
CA VAL A 361 -16.11 -4.27 -0.13
C VAL A 361 -17.43 -4.61 0.57
N ALA A 362 -18.29 -5.42 -0.05
CA ALA A 362 -19.53 -5.89 0.55
C ALA A 362 -19.27 -6.79 1.78
N GLU A 363 -18.30 -7.71 1.67
CA GLU A 363 -17.92 -8.61 2.76
C GLU A 363 -17.22 -7.88 3.91
N MET A 364 -16.25 -7.03 3.59
CA MET A 364 -15.29 -6.49 4.55
C MET A 364 -15.52 -5.02 4.91
N GLY A 365 -16.56 -4.38 4.37
CA GLY A 365 -16.87 -2.96 4.58
C GLY A 365 -17.14 -2.56 6.04
N SER A 366 -17.49 -3.52 6.89
CA SER A 366 -17.66 -3.30 8.34
C SER A 366 -16.33 -3.30 9.11
N ARG A 367 -15.29 -3.97 8.58
CA ARG A 367 -13.98 -4.13 9.22
C ARG A 367 -12.99 -3.04 8.78
N PHE A 368 -13.08 -2.57 7.54
CA PHE A 368 -12.16 -1.58 6.99
C PHE A 368 -12.83 -0.26 6.65
N SER A 369 -12.04 0.81 6.71
CA SER A 369 -12.41 2.07 6.06
C SER A 369 -11.81 2.12 4.67
N PHE A 370 -12.61 1.80 3.65
CA PHE A 370 -12.15 1.82 2.26
C PHE A 370 -12.03 3.23 1.69
N GLY A 371 -11.06 3.43 0.80
CA GLY A 371 -10.88 4.61 -0.02
C GLY A 371 -11.91 4.73 -1.14
N PRO A 372 -12.22 5.96 -1.56
CA PRO A 372 -13.05 6.19 -2.74
C PRO A 372 -12.37 5.68 -4.03
N LEU A 373 -13.16 5.20 -4.99
CA LEU A 373 -12.63 4.70 -6.27
C LEU A 373 -12.09 5.82 -7.17
N GLY A 374 -11.10 5.40 -7.96
CA GLY A 374 -10.67 6.05 -9.18
C GLY A 374 -9.72 7.23 -9.03
N GLY A 375 -8.91 7.49 -10.05
CA GLY A 375 -7.87 8.52 -10.07
C GLY A 375 -6.67 8.22 -9.17
N THR A 376 -6.60 7.03 -8.60
CA THR A 376 -5.58 6.59 -7.62
C THR A 376 -5.03 5.20 -7.93
N GLN A 377 -5.05 4.79 -9.20
CA GLN A 377 -4.66 3.42 -9.56
C GLN A 377 -3.15 3.23 -9.56
N VAL A 378 -2.38 4.17 -10.12
CA VAL A 378 -0.90 4.14 -9.99
C VAL A 378 -0.46 4.34 -8.53
N PRO A 379 -1.00 5.29 -7.75
CA PRO A 379 -0.73 5.35 -6.31
C PRO A 379 -1.05 4.04 -5.56
N GLY A 380 -2.13 3.37 -5.93
CA GLY A 380 -2.53 2.08 -5.38
C GLY A 380 -1.58 0.95 -5.77
N LEU A 381 -1.15 0.89 -7.03
CA LEU A 381 -0.07 0.03 -7.51
C LEU A 381 1.17 0.23 -6.64
N LEU A 382 1.69 1.46 -6.53
CA LEU A 382 2.91 1.73 -5.78
C LEU A 382 2.80 1.41 -4.29
N ALA A 383 1.60 1.46 -3.72
CA ALA A 383 1.33 1.04 -2.34
C ALA A 383 1.16 -0.48 -2.16
N THR A 384 1.08 -1.24 -3.25
CA THR A 384 0.99 -2.72 -3.25
C THR A 384 2.21 -3.38 -3.92
N ILE A 385 3.24 -2.60 -4.23
CA ILE A 385 4.59 -3.08 -4.55
C ILE A 385 5.45 -2.92 -3.28
N PRO A 386 6.33 -3.87 -2.94
CA PRO A 386 7.14 -3.83 -1.71
C PRO A 386 8.25 -2.76 -1.78
N LEU A 387 7.88 -1.49 -1.69
CA LEU A 387 8.77 -0.31 -1.68
C LEU A 387 8.69 0.49 -0.38
N GLY A 388 7.88 0.05 0.58
CA GLY A 388 7.57 0.75 1.82
C GLY A 388 6.75 2.03 1.63
N ARG A 389 5.97 2.12 0.54
CA ARG A 389 5.16 3.29 0.20
C ARG A 389 3.73 3.10 0.69
N GLN A 390 3.19 4.15 1.31
CA GLN A 390 1.77 4.20 1.68
C GLN A 390 0.94 4.76 0.53
N VAL A 391 -0.37 4.47 0.49
CA VAL A 391 -1.27 5.09 -0.49
C VAL A 391 -1.40 6.59 -0.21
N ASP A 392 -0.95 7.42 -1.14
CA ASP A 392 -1.19 8.85 -1.10
C ASP A 392 -2.67 9.14 -1.47
N SER A 393 -3.52 9.35 -0.46
CA SER A 393 -4.94 9.74 -0.62
C SER A 393 -5.11 11.24 -0.78
#